data_AF-A0A4S2CUF1-F1
#
_entry.id   AF-A0A4S2CUF1-F1
#
_cell.length_a   1.000
_cell.length_b   1.000
_cell.length_c   1.000
_cell.angle_alpha   90.00
_cell.angle_beta   90.00
_cell.angle_gamma   90.00
#
_symmetry.space_group_name_H-M   'P 1'
#
loop_
_entity.id
_entity.type
_entity.pdbx_description
1 polymer ?
#
loop_
_entity_poly.entity_id
_entity_poly.type
_entity_poly.pdbx_seq_one_letter_code
_entity_poly.pdbx_strand_id
1 'polypeptide(L)'
;MTQQAPAPQVPVRVENDRDGVAMNICQIATDYYARIRLQMMSNGAATSASNLPYLVVRNTPQAPDAWRVATRPYMDTGRTDTAGNAHVRVAGPGRYRVLIKEPTERLVAGDAFTIPRHALATGTDSDRDVQPLVELEVIENANCTLSVRRTHPNGMQRTRGGGNDQIPADGARNNFTQAHTSDEIRSALDLGNYVISYQLWADASRAYGTHHPRIQNSTFRAALRMIYGEQLTAGTGAGASLHDRVLNSDGKEVQFNNQSTTGGRGRLSFRQDNGQPDNRMTADETLRRTHPATMEFLLQMMDDLDITYARSTGAWRPHIGSTRHRYASAIDLTHMRTTVNGANNQQHTVTIHFHRVSSTNSNPIATGQPEAAERTRMREFSRRVHVYIANARLRETLGWLGGPWNLTYNQLGIVDQERGNTEAFATDNTHIHHIHISMGTDQP
;
A
#
# COMPACT_ATOMS: atom_id res chain seq x y z
N MET A 1 22.03 -24.73 -37.70
CA MET A 1 20.68 -25.16 -37.27
C MET A 1 19.69 -24.13 -37.78
N THR A 2 18.90 -24.51 -38.77
CA THR A 2 17.82 -23.69 -39.35
C THR A 2 16.66 -23.64 -38.36
N GLN A 3 16.32 -22.45 -37.87
CA GLN A 3 15.11 -22.20 -37.10
C GLN A 3 13.91 -22.48 -38.02
N GLN A 4 13.17 -23.55 -37.76
CA GLN A 4 11.87 -23.77 -38.37
C GLN A 4 10.95 -22.63 -37.93
N ALA A 5 10.42 -21.86 -38.89
CA ALA A 5 9.34 -20.93 -38.63
C ALA A 5 8.14 -21.71 -38.05
N PRO A 6 7.55 -21.27 -36.93
CA PRO A 6 6.45 -22.00 -36.31
C PRO A 6 5.23 -22.00 -37.23
N ALA A 7 4.53 -23.14 -37.28
CA ALA A 7 3.26 -23.26 -37.99
C ALA A 7 2.24 -22.23 -37.43
N PRO A 8 1.56 -21.45 -38.27
CA PRO A 8 0.52 -20.54 -37.81
C PRO A 8 -0.60 -21.32 -37.12
N GLN A 9 -1.11 -20.82 -35.99
CA GLN A 9 -2.37 -21.33 -35.45
C GLN A 9 -3.45 -21.10 -36.50
N VAL A 10 -4.14 -22.18 -36.89
CA VAL A 10 -5.18 -22.13 -37.93
C VAL A 10 -6.44 -21.48 -37.32
N PRO A 11 -7.04 -20.48 -37.98
CA PRO A 11 -8.33 -19.94 -37.58
C PRO A 11 -9.38 -21.05 -37.45
N VAL A 12 -10.19 -21.02 -36.39
CA VAL A 12 -11.25 -22.02 -36.17
C VAL A 12 -12.36 -21.88 -37.21
N ARG A 13 -12.62 -20.65 -37.66
CA ARG A 13 -13.50 -20.33 -38.78
C ARG A 13 -13.24 -18.91 -39.29
N VAL A 14 -13.77 -18.59 -40.46
CA VAL A 14 -13.77 -17.24 -41.02
C VAL A 14 -15.21 -16.74 -41.02
N GLU A 15 -15.46 -15.58 -40.43
CA GLU A 15 -16.77 -14.90 -40.44
C GLU A 15 -16.67 -13.61 -41.24
N ASN A 16 -17.71 -13.22 -41.95
CA ASN A 16 -17.75 -11.90 -42.57
C ASN A 16 -18.29 -10.88 -41.56
N ASP A 17 -17.65 -9.72 -41.46
CA ASP A 17 -18.23 -8.59 -40.74
C ASP A 17 -19.48 -8.03 -41.47
N ARG A 18 -20.09 -6.99 -40.90
CA ARG A 18 -21.30 -6.37 -41.48
C ARG A 18 -21.06 -5.73 -42.85
N ASP A 19 -19.81 -5.49 -43.22
CA ASP A 19 -19.39 -4.89 -44.48
C ASP A 19 -18.87 -5.95 -45.48
N GLY A 20 -18.96 -7.24 -45.13
CA GLY A 20 -18.56 -8.36 -45.99
C GLY A 20 -17.07 -8.71 -45.93
N VAL A 21 -16.32 -8.17 -44.98
CA VAL A 21 -14.89 -8.43 -44.81
C VAL A 21 -14.68 -9.72 -44.03
N ALA A 22 -13.94 -10.66 -44.63
CA ALA A 22 -13.56 -11.91 -44.01
C ALA A 22 -12.65 -11.68 -42.78
N MET A 23 -13.10 -12.12 -41.62
CA MET A 23 -12.41 -12.07 -40.34
C MET A 23 -12.09 -13.48 -39.85
N ASN A 24 -10.83 -13.72 -39.49
CA ASN A 24 -10.42 -14.96 -38.83
C ASN A 24 -10.94 -14.97 -37.39
N ILE A 25 -11.71 -15.99 -37.02
CA ILE A 25 -12.09 -16.29 -35.64
C ILE A 25 -11.06 -17.30 -35.11
N CYS A 26 -10.24 -16.90 -34.15
CA CYS A 26 -9.24 -17.78 -33.56
C CYS A 26 -9.70 -18.32 -32.20
N GLN A 27 -9.25 -19.52 -31.85
CA GLN A 27 -9.35 -20.05 -30.49
C GLN A 27 -7.96 -20.13 -29.91
N ILE A 28 -7.63 -19.15 -29.09
CA ILE A 28 -6.35 -19.10 -28.38
C ILE A 28 -6.53 -19.90 -27.09
N ALA A 29 -6.24 -21.20 -27.16
CA ALA A 29 -6.33 -22.12 -26.03
C ALA A 29 -5.06 -22.13 -25.15
N THR A 30 -4.10 -21.25 -25.45
CA THR A 30 -2.79 -21.19 -24.78
C THR A 30 -2.72 -19.96 -23.89
N ASP A 31 -2.31 -20.16 -22.64
CA ASP A 31 -1.93 -19.06 -21.76
C ASP A 31 -0.55 -18.52 -22.15
N TYR A 32 -0.46 -17.19 -22.17
CA TYR A 32 0.82 -16.50 -22.29
C TYR A 32 1.14 -15.78 -20.99
N TYR A 33 2.41 -15.41 -20.82
CA TYR A 33 2.90 -14.76 -19.62
C TYR A 33 3.68 -13.51 -19.98
N ALA A 34 3.40 -12.42 -19.28
CA ALA A 34 4.10 -11.14 -19.44
C ALA A 34 4.63 -10.67 -18.09
N ARG A 35 5.81 -10.04 -18.11
CA ARG A 35 6.38 -9.38 -16.94
C ARG A 35 6.64 -7.91 -17.18
N ILE A 36 6.48 -7.12 -16.12
CA ILE A 36 6.73 -5.69 -16.12
C ILE A 36 7.58 -5.38 -14.90
N ARG A 37 8.74 -4.76 -15.08
CA ARG A 37 9.58 -4.36 -13.95
C ARG A 37 9.10 -3.02 -13.38
N LEU A 38 8.37 -3.08 -12.28
CA LEU A 38 7.92 -1.90 -11.56
C LEU A 38 9.09 -1.29 -10.77
N GLN A 39 9.23 0.02 -10.89
CA GLN A 39 10.21 0.83 -10.19
C GLN A 39 9.51 2.04 -9.58
N MET A 40 10.17 2.68 -8.63
CA MET A 40 9.68 3.90 -7.99
C MET A 40 10.82 4.90 -7.85
N MET A 41 10.49 6.18 -7.81
CA MET A 41 11.49 7.22 -7.53
C MET A 41 11.89 7.22 -6.05
N SER A 42 13.19 7.33 -5.80
CA SER A 42 13.83 7.30 -4.49
C SER A 42 15.11 8.14 -4.55
N ASN A 43 15.18 9.26 -3.80
CA ASN A 43 16.36 10.16 -3.78
C ASN A 43 16.80 10.62 -5.19
N GLY A 44 15.84 10.85 -6.08
CA GLY A 44 16.11 11.27 -7.46
C GLY A 44 16.49 10.12 -8.42
N ALA A 45 16.58 8.87 -7.95
CA ALA A 45 16.86 7.70 -8.78
C ALA A 45 15.69 6.70 -8.80
N ALA A 46 15.56 5.94 -9.90
CA ALA A 46 14.60 4.85 -9.99
C ALA A 46 15.14 3.61 -9.26
N THR A 47 14.38 3.09 -8.30
CA THR A 47 14.69 1.87 -7.55
C THR A 47 13.60 0.82 -7.77
N SER A 48 13.95 -0.46 -7.76
CA SER A 48 12.98 -1.56 -7.91
C SER A 48 11.87 -1.48 -6.86
N ALA A 49 10.63 -1.68 -7.30
CA ALA A 49 9.46 -1.77 -6.45
C ALA A 49 9.32 -3.21 -5.93
N SER A 50 10.27 -3.69 -5.13
CA SER A 50 10.30 -5.08 -4.66
C SER A 50 9.21 -5.40 -3.64
N ASN A 51 8.75 -6.65 -3.55
CA ASN A 51 7.75 -7.08 -2.58
C ASN A 51 6.45 -6.24 -2.57
N LEU A 52 6.06 -5.68 -3.71
CA LEU A 52 4.84 -4.89 -3.87
C LEU A 52 3.64 -5.83 -4.08
N PRO A 53 2.69 -6.00 -3.14
CA PRO A 53 1.42 -6.65 -3.40
C PRO A 53 0.68 -5.99 -4.53
N TYR A 54 0.28 -6.82 -5.48
CA TYR A 54 -0.56 -6.43 -6.57
C TYR A 54 -1.63 -7.46 -6.83
N LEU A 55 -2.70 -6.97 -7.43
CA LEU A 55 -3.79 -7.73 -7.98
C LEU A 55 -3.81 -7.53 -9.49
N VAL A 56 -4.12 -8.59 -10.22
CA VAL A 56 -4.44 -8.47 -11.64
C VAL A 56 -5.93 -8.68 -11.81
N VAL A 57 -6.59 -7.75 -12.48
CA VAL A 57 -7.98 -7.89 -12.93
C VAL A 57 -8.04 -7.78 -14.44
N ARG A 58 -9.01 -8.44 -15.06
CA ARG A 58 -9.19 -8.40 -16.50
C ARG A 58 -10.64 -8.18 -16.90
N ASN A 59 -10.84 -7.55 -18.04
CA ASN A 59 -12.09 -7.59 -18.81
C ASN A 59 -11.84 -8.31 -20.14
N THR A 60 -12.91 -8.62 -20.87
CA THR A 60 -12.82 -9.20 -22.22
C THR A 60 -13.50 -8.27 -23.23
N PRO A 61 -13.16 -8.35 -24.53
CA PRO A 61 -13.82 -7.57 -25.57
C PRO A 61 -15.35 -7.74 -25.60
N GLN A 62 -15.85 -8.93 -25.23
CA GLN A 62 -17.28 -9.23 -25.19
C GLN A 62 -18.00 -8.63 -23.96
N ALA A 63 -17.25 -8.27 -22.92
CA ALA A 63 -17.78 -7.68 -21.70
C ALA A 63 -16.80 -6.60 -21.18
N PRO A 64 -16.66 -5.46 -21.89
CA PRO A 64 -15.62 -4.47 -21.62
C PRO A 64 -15.77 -3.78 -20.26
N ASP A 65 -16.95 -3.79 -19.65
CA ASP A 65 -17.19 -3.20 -18.32
C ASP A 65 -17.16 -4.24 -17.18
N ALA A 66 -17.08 -5.53 -17.52
CA ALA A 66 -17.11 -6.62 -16.54
C ALA A 66 -15.69 -7.05 -16.16
N TRP A 67 -15.15 -6.41 -15.12
CA TRP A 67 -13.84 -6.77 -14.57
C TRP A 67 -13.93 -7.99 -13.66
N ARG A 68 -12.94 -8.87 -13.75
CA ARG A 68 -12.80 -10.06 -12.91
C ARG A 68 -11.37 -10.22 -12.42
N VAL A 69 -11.20 -10.79 -11.24
CA VAL A 69 -9.88 -11.17 -10.73
C VAL A 69 -9.26 -12.19 -11.68
N ALA A 70 -8.06 -11.89 -12.19
CA ALA A 70 -7.34 -12.79 -13.07
C ALA A 70 -6.57 -13.83 -12.25
N THR A 71 -6.47 -15.05 -12.78
CA THR A 71 -5.64 -16.11 -12.20
C THR A 71 -4.18 -15.69 -12.22
N ARG A 72 -3.49 -15.80 -11.08
CA ARG A 72 -2.07 -15.44 -10.96
C ARG A 72 -1.16 -16.61 -11.36
N PRO A 73 0.02 -16.34 -11.94
CA PRO A 73 1.07 -17.34 -12.14
C PRO A 73 1.73 -17.82 -10.82
N TYR A 74 2.53 -18.89 -10.90
CA TYR A 74 3.29 -19.62 -9.86
C TYR A 74 3.80 -18.78 -8.66
N MET A 75 3.72 -19.38 -7.45
CA MET A 75 3.94 -18.81 -6.11
C MET A 75 2.98 -17.65 -5.78
N ASP A 76 1.88 -18.03 -5.12
CA ASP A 76 0.71 -17.28 -4.67
C ASP A 76 0.96 -16.06 -3.75
N THR A 77 2.16 -15.48 -3.77
CA THR A 77 2.53 -14.37 -2.88
C THR A 77 1.76 -13.09 -3.20
N GLY A 78 1.26 -12.96 -4.44
CA GLY A 78 0.59 -11.76 -4.92
C GLY A 78 1.48 -10.53 -4.84
N ARG A 79 2.80 -10.68 -4.90
CA ARG A 79 3.82 -9.63 -4.71
C ARG A 79 4.82 -9.60 -5.86
N THR A 80 5.43 -8.44 -6.11
CA THR A 80 6.58 -8.36 -7.03
C THR A 80 7.82 -9.02 -6.43
N ASP A 81 8.71 -9.53 -7.28
CA ASP A 81 9.99 -10.12 -6.84
C ASP A 81 11.00 -9.05 -6.36
N THR A 82 12.22 -9.47 -5.98
CA THR A 82 13.28 -8.55 -5.53
C THR A 82 13.72 -7.54 -6.59
N ALA A 83 13.53 -7.86 -7.88
CA ALA A 83 13.79 -6.95 -8.98
C ALA A 83 12.60 -6.03 -9.30
N GLY A 84 11.45 -6.20 -8.62
CA GLY A 84 10.23 -5.43 -8.83
C GLY A 84 9.37 -5.94 -9.99
N ASN A 85 9.58 -7.17 -10.46
CA ASN A 85 8.79 -7.72 -11.56
C ASN A 85 7.37 -8.09 -11.08
N ALA A 86 6.36 -7.51 -11.72
CA ALA A 86 4.98 -7.98 -11.67
C ALA A 86 4.76 -8.99 -12.82
N HIS A 87 4.14 -10.12 -12.51
CA HIS A 87 3.94 -11.23 -13.42
C HIS A 87 2.45 -11.38 -13.74
N VAL A 88 2.09 -11.41 -15.03
CA VAL A 88 0.72 -11.38 -15.51
C VAL A 88 0.46 -12.56 -16.44
N ARG A 89 -0.49 -13.42 -16.06
CA ARG A 89 -1.05 -14.46 -16.94
C ARG A 89 -2.04 -13.84 -17.91
N VAL A 90 -1.78 -14.02 -19.19
CA VAL A 90 -2.56 -13.53 -20.32
C VAL A 90 -3.29 -14.70 -20.98
N ALA A 91 -4.52 -14.91 -20.52
CA ALA A 91 -5.41 -15.98 -20.99
C ALA A 91 -6.29 -15.59 -22.20
N GLY A 92 -6.04 -14.45 -22.86
CA GLY A 92 -6.82 -14.01 -24.04
C GLY A 92 -6.76 -12.50 -24.30
N PRO A 93 -7.42 -12.03 -25.37
CA PRO A 93 -7.54 -10.61 -25.68
C PRO A 93 -8.41 -9.88 -24.64
N GLY A 94 -8.18 -8.59 -24.47
CA GLY A 94 -8.87 -7.75 -23.50
C GLY A 94 -7.92 -6.77 -22.80
N ARG A 95 -8.37 -6.20 -21.68
CA ARG A 95 -7.55 -5.33 -20.84
C ARG A 95 -7.25 -6.00 -19.52
N TYR A 96 -6.02 -5.83 -19.06
CA TYR A 96 -5.55 -6.31 -17.77
C TYR A 96 -5.05 -5.12 -16.96
N ARG A 97 -5.52 -4.96 -15.73
CA ARG A 97 -5.06 -3.90 -14.81
C ARG A 97 -4.27 -4.52 -13.67
N VAL A 98 -3.06 -4.01 -13.46
CA VAL A 98 -2.25 -4.30 -12.28
C VAL A 98 -2.56 -3.22 -11.25
N LEU A 99 -3.25 -3.59 -10.18
CA LEU A 99 -3.69 -2.70 -9.09
C LEU A 99 -2.86 -2.96 -7.83
N ILE A 100 -2.78 -1.98 -6.94
CA ILE A 100 -2.30 -2.21 -5.58
C ILE A 100 -3.30 -3.16 -4.90
N LYS A 101 -2.81 -4.25 -4.31
CA LYS A 101 -3.67 -5.14 -3.51
C LYS A 101 -3.89 -4.49 -2.14
N GLU A 102 -5.14 -4.21 -1.81
CA GLU A 102 -5.47 -3.68 -0.47
C GLU A 102 -5.20 -4.76 0.60
N PRO A 103 -4.77 -4.36 1.81
CA PRO A 103 -4.46 -5.30 2.86
C PRO A 103 -5.73 -5.96 3.39
N THR A 104 -5.60 -7.19 3.87
CA THR A 104 -6.71 -8.01 4.41
C THR A 104 -7.76 -8.48 3.39
N GLU A 105 -7.72 -7.99 2.15
CA GLU A 105 -8.61 -8.48 1.09
C GLU A 105 -8.20 -9.88 0.62
N ARG A 106 -9.17 -10.80 0.68
CA ARG A 106 -9.07 -12.12 0.06
C ARG A 106 -9.85 -12.07 -1.25
N LEU A 107 -9.13 -12.21 -2.36
CA LEU A 107 -9.69 -12.15 -3.71
C LEU A 107 -9.41 -13.47 -4.42
N VAL A 108 -10.45 -14.11 -4.96
CA VAL A 108 -10.36 -15.40 -5.64
C VAL A 108 -10.40 -15.18 -7.15
N ALA A 109 -9.60 -15.95 -7.89
CA ALA A 109 -9.61 -15.88 -9.34
C ALA A 109 -11.01 -16.15 -9.91
N GLY A 110 -11.45 -15.31 -10.85
CA GLY A 110 -12.77 -15.38 -11.47
C GLY A 110 -13.85 -14.52 -10.80
N ASP A 111 -13.64 -14.07 -9.56
CA ASP A 111 -14.56 -13.19 -8.85
C ASP A 111 -14.81 -11.90 -9.64
N ALA A 112 -16.05 -11.43 -9.63
CA ALA A 112 -16.37 -10.11 -10.14
C ALA A 112 -15.61 -9.06 -9.33
N PHE A 113 -15.01 -8.09 -10.01
CA PHE A 113 -14.25 -7.02 -9.39
C PHE A 113 -14.79 -5.67 -9.83
N THR A 114 -15.16 -4.82 -8.90
CA THR A 114 -15.53 -3.44 -9.22
C THR A 114 -14.30 -2.56 -9.09
N ILE A 115 -13.96 -1.83 -10.16
CA ILE A 115 -12.89 -0.83 -10.09
C ILE A 115 -13.29 0.20 -9.02
N PRO A 116 -12.52 0.34 -7.92
CA PRO A 116 -12.88 1.26 -6.86
C PRO A 116 -12.83 2.69 -7.36
N ARG A 117 -13.69 3.54 -6.80
CA ARG A 117 -13.55 4.99 -6.95
C ARG A 117 -12.92 5.59 -5.70
N HIS A 118 -12.26 6.73 -5.86
CA HIS A 118 -11.85 7.52 -4.71
C HIS A 118 -13.08 8.03 -3.99
N ALA A 119 -13.11 7.97 -2.66
CA ALA A 119 -14.21 8.51 -1.88
C ALA A 119 -13.97 9.99 -1.52
N LEU A 120 -15.06 10.77 -1.51
CA LEU A 120 -15.10 12.11 -0.94
C LEU A 120 -15.11 12.03 0.59
N ALA A 121 -14.84 13.15 1.27
CA ALA A 121 -14.90 13.24 2.74
C ALA A 121 -16.29 12.83 3.30
N THR A 122 -17.35 13.11 2.56
CA THR A 122 -18.73 12.69 2.88
C THR A 122 -18.96 11.19 2.84
N GLY A 123 -18.01 10.40 2.32
CA GLY A 123 -18.15 8.95 2.16
C GLY A 123 -18.78 8.51 0.84
N THR A 124 -19.25 9.43 0.00
CA THR A 124 -19.74 9.08 -1.34
C THR A 124 -18.57 8.84 -2.30
N ASP A 125 -18.75 7.91 -3.24
CA ASP A 125 -17.80 7.72 -4.33
C ASP A 125 -17.73 8.99 -5.19
N SER A 126 -16.51 9.38 -5.55
CA SER A 126 -16.29 10.41 -6.57
C SER A 126 -16.60 9.86 -7.97
N ASP A 127 -16.40 10.68 -9.00
CA ASP A 127 -16.42 10.27 -10.40
C ASP A 127 -15.07 9.73 -10.89
N ARG A 128 -14.12 9.48 -9.98
CA ARG A 128 -12.74 9.09 -10.31
C ARG A 128 -12.43 7.67 -9.91
N ASP A 129 -12.12 6.85 -10.90
CA ASP A 129 -11.56 5.53 -10.70
C ASP A 129 -10.16 5.62 -10.07
N VAL A 130 -9.91 4.72 -9.12
CA VAL A 130 -8.56 4.40 -8.65
C VAL A 130 -7.77 3.85 -9.85
N GLN A 131 -6.63 4.47 -10.12
CA GLN A 131 -5.84 4.14 -11.30
C GLN A 131 -5.08 2.82 -11.11
N PRO A 132 -4.89 2.02 -12.18
CA PRO A 132 -3.95 0.91 -12.12
C PRO A 132 -2.52 1.43 -12.02
N LEU A 133 -1.61 0.63 -11.45
CA LEU A 133 -0.17 0.86 -11.60
C LEU A 133 0.21 0.78 -13.09
N VAL A 134 -0.37 -0.17 -13.82
CA VAL A 134 -0.22 -0.31 -15.27
C VAL A 134 -1.42 -1.05 -15.84
N GLU A 135 -1.88 -0.65 -17.03
CA GLU A 135 -2.84 -1.40 -17.83
C GLU A 135 -2.13 -2.06 -19.01
N LEU A 136 -2.50 -3.29 -19.32
CA LEU A 136 -2.08 -4.00 -20.53
C LEU A 136 -3.28 -4.11 -21.46
N GLU A 137 -3.10 -3.68 -22.69
CA GLU A 137 -4.05 -3.95 -23.77
C GLU A 137 -3.53 -5.13 -24.57
N VAL A 138 -4.27 -6.24 -24.53
CA VAL A 138 -3.97 -7.48 -25.23
C VAL A 138 -4.88 -7.60 -26.42
N ILE A 139 -4.28 -7.72 -27.60
CA ILE A 139 -4.94 -7.61 -28.90
C ILE A 139 -4.71 -8.91 -29.65
N GLU A 140 -5.80 -9.49 -30.13
CA GLU A 140 -5.77 -10.60 -31.07
C GLU A 140 -5.36 -10.10 -32.46
N ASN A 141 -4.31 -10.71 -33.01
CA ASN A 141 -3.81 -10.41 -34.35
C ASN A 141 -4.49 -11.33 -35.37
N ALA A 142 -4.54 -10.90 -36.64
CA ALA A 142 -5.16 -11.66 -37.73
C ALA A 142 -4.56 -13.05 -37.98
N ASN A 143 -3.33 -13.30 -37.51
CA ASN A 143 -2.64 -14.59 -37.58
C ASN A 143 -2.87 -15.48 -36.34
N CYS A 144 -3.92 -15.21 -35.56
CA CYS A 144 -4.26 -15.96 -34.35
C CYS A 144 -3.18 -15.95 -33.27
N THR A 145 -2.42 -14.85 -33.18
CA THR A 145 -1.47 -14.61 -32.09
C THR A 145 -1.95 -13.46 -31.23
N LEU A 146 -1.44 -13.35 -30.00
CA LEU A 146 -1.66 -12.18 -29.16
C LEU A 146 -0.51 -11.20 -29.31
N SER A 147 -0.85 -9.92 -29.35
CA SER A 147 0.08 -8.83 -29.05
C SER A 147 -0.35 -8.10 -27.79
N VAL A 148 0.59 -7.43 -27.13
CA VAL A 148 0.33 -6.65 -25.94
C VAL A 148 1.05 -5.31 -26.03
N ARG A 149 0.40 -4.26 -25.57
CA ARG A 149 1.06 -2.99 -25.26
C ARG A 149 0.71 -2.56 -23.85
N ARG A 150 1.68 -1.90 -23.20
CA ARG A 150 1.42 -1.17 -21.96
C ARG A 150 0.64 0.09 -22.32
N THR A 151 -0.39 0.38 -21.55
CA THR A 151 -1.15 1.60 -21.64
C THR A 151 -1.53 2.08 -20.24
N HIS A 152 -2.21 3.21 -20.18
CA HIS A 152 -2.79 3.73 -18.97
C HIS A 152 -4.17 4.32 -19.31
N PRO A 153 -5.23 4.02 -18.54
CA PRO A 153 -6.53 4.65 -18.74
C PRO A 153 -6.41 6.17 -18.61
N ASN A 154 -7.40 6.90 -19.16
CA ASN A 154 -7.43 8.37 -19.15
C ASN A 154 -7.23 8.87 -17.71
N GLY A 155 -5.99 9.25 -17.39
CA GLY A 155 -5.49 9.43 -16.03
C GLY A 155 -5.96 10.73 -15.40
N MET A 156 -7.27 10.96 -15.44
CA MET A 156 -7.95 12.18 -15.04
C MET A 156 -7.50 13.39 -15.87
N GLN A 157 -7.44 13.23 -17.21
CA GLN A 157 -7.03 14.29 -18.14
C GLN A 157 -5.59 14.80 -17.96
N ARG A 158 -4.70 13.99 -17.37
CA ARG A 158 -3.29 14.35 -17.18
C ARG A 158 -2.48 14.10 -18.45
N THR A 159 -1.46 14.93 -18.67
CA THR A 159 -0.48 14.79 -19.75
C THR A 159 0.28 13.47 -19.63
N ARG A 160 0.47 12.76 -20.74
CA ARG A 160 1.29 11.56 -20.80
C ARG A 160 2.78 11.90 -20.90
N GLY A 161 3.64 11.18 -20.18
CA GLY A 161 5.09 11.32 -20.26
C GLY A 161 5.83 10.83 -19.01
N GLY A 162 7.08 11.28 -18.83
CA GLY A 162 7.99 10.84 -17.75
C GLY A 162 8.12 11.82 -16.59
N GLY A 163 7.34 12.90 -16.58
CA GLY A 163 7.36 13.92 -15.52
C GLY A 163 6.71 13.47 -14.21
N ASN A 164 7.01 14.20 -13.13
CA ASN A 164 6.52 13.91 -11.78
C ASN A 164 4.97 13.89 -11.66
N ASP A 165 4.29 14.70 -12.46
CA ASP A 165 2.82 14.88 -12.44
C ASP A 165 2.15 14.31 -13.72
N GLN A 166 2.90 13.53 -14.49
CA GLN A 166 2.43 12.90 -15.72
C GLN A 166 2.06 11.44 -15.47
N ILE A 167 1.14 10.94 -16.29
CA ILE A 167 0.90 9.50 -16.39
C ILE A 167 1.84 8.91 -17.45
N PRO A 168 2.28 7.65 -17.31
CA PRO A 168 3.18 7.06 -18.28
C PRO A 168 2.60 7.02 -19.70
N ALA A 169 3.50 7.20 -20.68
CA ALA A 169 3.16 7.05 -22.09
C ALA A 169 2.89 5.58 -22.44
N ASP A 170 2.14 5.35 -23.51
CA ASP A 170 1.89 4.01 -24.01
C ASP A 170 3.22 3.36 -24.47
N GLY A 171 3.35 2.07 -24.19
CA GLY A 171 4.49 1.28 -24.64
C GLY A 171 4.35 0.82 -26.08
N ALA A 172 5.46 0.35 -26.64
CA ALA A 172 5.46 -0.35 -27.92
C ALA A 172 4.58 -1.61 -27.85
N ARG A 173 4.01 -1.99 -29.00
CA ARG A 173 3.32 -3.26 -29.17
C ARG A 173 4.37 -4.38 -29.29
N ASN A 174 4.21 -5.42 -28.48
CA ASN A 174 5.07 -6.61 -28.47
C ASN A 174 4.21 -7.84 -28.77
N ASN A 175 4.77 -8.81 -29.50
CA ASN A 175 4.05 -10.03 -29.86
C ASN A 175 4.39 -11.17 -28.88
N PHE A 176 3.38 -11.92 -28.49
CA PHE A 176 3.61 -13.19 -27.81
C PHE A 176 4.08 -14.26 -28.80
N THR A 177 4.92 -15.17 -28.32
CA THR A 177 5.41 -16.33 -29.07
C THR A 177 5.34 -17.56 -28.18
N GLN A 178 5.63 -18.75 -28.72
CA GLN A 178 5.71 -19.99 -27.95
C GLN A 178 6.75 -19.94 -26.82
N ALA A 179 7.73 -19.03 -26.88
CA ALA A 179 8.69 -18.83 -25.79
C ALA A 179 8.03 -18.31 -24.50
N HIS A 180 6.83 -17.72 -24.60
CA HIS A 180 6.16 -17.02 -23.51
C HIS A 180 4.98 -17.79 -22.89
N THR A 181 4.92 -19.11 -23.08
CA THR A 181 3.82 -19.97 -22.57
C THR A 181 4.18 -20.69 -21.28
N SER A 182 5.38 -20.46 -20.75
CA SER A 182 5.81 -20.96 -19.44
C SER A 182 5.56 -19.90 -18.37
N ASP A 183 5.12 -20.37 -17.21
CA ASP A 183 4.95 -19.58 -15.98
C ASP A 183 6.31 -19.13 -15.38
N GLU A 184 7.44 -19.60 -15.91
CA GLU A 184 8.73 -19.10 -15.48
C GLU A 184 8.90 -17.61 -15.85
N ILE A 185 9.23 -16.78 -14.85
CA ILE A 185 9.44 -15.34 -15.04
C ILE A 185 10.47 -15.00 -16.13
N ARG A 186 11.44 -15.88 -16.38
CA ARG A 186 12.46 -15.70 -17.43
C ARG A 186 11.89 -15.96 -18.83
N SER A 187 10.85 -16.77 -18.94
CA SER A 187 10.13 -17.09 -20.16
C SER A 187 9.02 -16.08 -20.45
N ALA A 188 8.52 -15.36 -19.44
CA ALA A 188 7.54 -14.31 -19.63
C ALA A 188 8.06 -13.18 -20.56
N LEU A 189 7.17 -12.69 -21.44
CA LEU A 189 7.44 -11.56 -22.32
C LEU A 189 7.82 -10.32 -21.49
N ASP A 190 9.05 -9.83 -21.66
CA ASP A 190 9.53 -8.65 -20.96
C ASP A 190 8.97 -7.37 -21.58
N LEU A 191 8.07 -6.70 -20.86
CA LEU A 191 7.51 -5.42 -21.27
C LEU A 191 8.37 -4.23 -20.80
N GLY A 192 9.53 -4.51 -20.19
CA GLY A 192 10.52 -3.54 -19.78
C GLY A 192 10.22 -2.87 -18.43
N ASN A 193 10.97 -1.80 -18.17
CA ASN A 193 10.89 -1.04 -16.92
C ASN A 193 9.72 -0.06 -16.92
N TYR A 194 9.10 0.11 -15.77
CA TYR A 194 7.98 1.02 -15.55
C TYR A 194 8.16 1.76 -14.22
N VAL A 195 8.46 3.06 -14.30
CA VAL A 195 8.64 3.90 -13.12
C VAL A 195 7.28 4.45 -12.69
N ILE A 196 6.83 4.06 -11.50
CA ILE A 196 5.65 4.62 -10.85
C ILE A 196 6.05 6.01 -10.34
N SER A 197 5.54 7.04 -11.02
CA SER A 197 5.67 8.42 -10.55
C SER A 197 4.94 8.56 -9.21
N TYR A 198 5.35 9.50 -8.36
CA TYR A 198 4.63 9.64 -7.10
C TYR A 198 3.20 10.17 -7.29
N GLN A 199 2.89 10.84 -8.41
CA GLN A 199 1.52 11.21 -8.75
C GLN A 199 0.70 9.95 -9.08
N LEU A 200 1.25 9.05 -9.90
CA LEU A 200 0.60 7.77 -10.18
C LEU A 200 0.44 6.93 -8.90
N TRP A 201 1.41 6.97 -8.00
CA TRP A 201 1.28 6.32 -6.69
C TRP A 201 0.07 6.85 -5.90
N ALA A 202 -0.13 8.16 -5.89
CA ALA A 202 -1.32 8.77 -5.29
C ALA A 202 -2.59 8.32 -6.00
N ASP A 203 -2.63 8.38 -7.32
CA ASP A 203 -3.82 8.03 -8.09
C ASP A 203 -4.18 6.53 -8.02
N ALA A 204 -3.20 5.67 -7.78
CA ALA A 204 -3.40 4.23 -7.61
C ALA A 204 -3.72 3.82 -6.16
N SER A 205 -3.61 4.74 -5.19
CA SER A 205 -3.97 4.48 -3.79
C SER A 205 -5.42 4.93 -3.53
N ARG A 206 -6.27 4.05 -2.99
CA ARG A 206 -7.66 4.41 -2.70
C ARG A 206 -7.73 5.49 -1.62
N ALA A 207 -8.58 6.49 -1.85
CA ALA A 207 -9.00 7.40 -0.79
C ALA A 207 -10.28 6.84 -0.16
N TYR A 208 -10.28 6.75 1.16
CA TYR A 208 -11.37 6.26 1.98
C TYR A 208 -12.19 7.43 2.49
N GLY A 209 -13.50 7.26 2.52
CA GLY A 209 -14.44 8.24 3.05
C GLY A 209 -15.21 7.65 4.23
N THR A 210 -15.94 8.49 4.94
CA THR A 210 -16.61 8.14 6.20
C THR A 210 -17.58 6.95 6.12
N HIS A 211 -18.06 6.57 4.93
CA HIS A 211 -18.94 5.41 4.70
C HIS A 211 -18.22 4.08 4.46
N HIS A 212 -16.89 4.04 4.50
CA HIS A 212 -16.16 2.79 4.32
C HIS A 212 -16.64 1.72 5.34
N PRO A 213 -16.87 0.45 4.95
CA PRO A 213 -17.43 -0.56 5.85
C PRO A 213 -16.64 -0.75 7.16
N ARG A 214 -15.31 -0.70 7.09
CA ARG A 214 -14.45 -0.74 8.29
C ARG A 214 -14.71 0.43 9.25
N ILE A 215 -15.05 1.62 8.74
CA ILE A 215 -15.38 2.78 9.58
C ILE A 215 -16.78 2.60 10.18
N GLN A 216 -17.76 2.19 9.36
CA GLN A 216 -19.15 2.09 9.78
C GLN A 216 -19.39 1.02 10.86
N ASN A 217 -18.63 -0.07 10.79
CA ASN A 217 -18.74 -1.20 11.71
C ASN A 217 -17.77 -1.13 12.90
N SER A 218 -16.93 -0.09 12.98
CA SER A 218 -15.95 0.07 14.06
C SER A 218 -16.59 0.58 15.34
N THR A 219 -16.08 0.12 16.49
CA THR A 219 -16.36 0.74 17.80
C THR A 219 -15.77 2.15 17.90
N PHE A 220 -14.70 2.46 17.14
CA PHE A 220 -14.06 3.78 17.06
C PHE A 220 -14.61 4.66 15.93
N ARG A 221 -15.82 4.38 15.44
CA ARG A 221 -16.43 5.08 14.30
C ARG A 221 -16.44 6.59 14.43
N ALA A 222 -16.62 7.16 15.63
CA ALA A 222 -16.62 8.61 15.83
C ALA A 222 -15.26 9.23 15.46
N ALA A 223 -14.19 8.73 16.07
CA ALA A 223 -12.80 9.13 15.79
C ALA A 223 -12.42 8.89 14.32
N LEU A 224 -12.75 7.71 13.76
CA LEU A 224 -12.48 7.41 12.37
C LEU A 224 -13.24 8.35 11.42
N ARG A 225 -14.49 8.71 11.72
CA ARG A 225 -15.23 9.70 10.91
C ARG A 225 -14.59 11.08 10.95
N MET A 226 -13.96 11.46 12.05
CA MET A 226 -13.21 12.73 12.10
C MET A 226 -11.97 12.69 11.22
N ILE A 227 -11.22 11.58 11.23
CA ILE A 227 -10.04 11.38 10.36
C ILE A 227 -10.45 11.38 8.89
N TYR A 228 -11.44 10.57 8.52
CA TYR A 228 -11.83 10.37 7.12
C TYR A 228 -12.83 11.41 6.57
N GLY A 229 -13.37 12.25 7.44
CA GLY A 229 -14.29 13.35 7.11
C GLY A 229 -13.65 14.73 7.12
N GLU A 230 -12.32 14.83 7.24
CA GLU A 230 -11.56 16.08 7.25
C GLU A 230 -11.92 17.02 8.41
N GLN A 231 -12.25 16.45 9.57
CA GLN A 231 -12.64 17.20 10.77
C GLN A 231 -11.49 17.35 11.78
N LEU A 232 -10.25 17.09 11.33
CA LEU A 232 -9.06 17.22 12.16
C LEU A 232 -8.70 18.69 12.35
N THR A 233 -8.22 19.05 13.54
CA THR A 233 -7.81 20.43 13.84
C THR A 233 -6.34 20.64 13.49
N ALA A 234 -5.96 21.86 13.12
CA ALA A 234 -4.54 22.20 12.96
C ALA A 234 -3.78 22.09 14.30
N GLY A 235 -2.48 21.78 14.23
CA GLY A 235 -1.62 21.82 15.40
C GLY A 235 -1.42 23.25 15.90
N THR A 236 -1.68 23.51 17.19
CA THR A 236 -1.61 24.85 17.81
C THR A 236 -0.56 24.98 18.91
N GLY A 237 0.16 23.89 19.23
CA GLY A 237 1.21 23.89 20.27
C GLY A 237 2.52 24.53 19.82
N ALA A 238 3.38 24.88 20.77
CA ALA A 238 4.72 25.40 20.49
C ALA A 238 5.54 24.38 19.67
N GLY A 239 6.07 24.80 18.53
CA GLY A 239 6.80 23.92 17.59
C GLY A 239 5.91 23.05 16.69
N ALA A 240 4.58 23.16 16.78
CA ALA A 240 3.65 22.53 15.85
C ALA A 240 3.62 23.29 14.52
N SER A 241 3.52 22.55 13.41
CA SER A 241 3.27 23.16 12.10
C SER A 241 1.78 23.43 11.92
N LEU A 242 1.42 24.53 11.25
CA LEU A 242 0.04 24.77 10.79
C LEU A 242 -0.49 23.65 9.88
N HIS A 243 0.42 22.84 9.35
CA HIS A 243 0.09 21.70 8.52
C HIS A 243 0.11 20.36 9.26
N ASP A 244 0.30 20.36 10.58
CA ASP A 244 -0.01 19.21 11.41
C ASP A 244 -1.53 19.05 11.49
N ARG A 245 -1.99 17.83 11.77
CA ARG A 245 -3.40 17.53 12.03
C ARG A 245 -3.53 16.79 13.34
N VAL A 246 -4.54 17.15 14.11
CA VAL A 246 -4.76 16.61 15.44
C VAL A 246 -6.18 16.06 15.50
N LEU A 247 -6.29 14.79 15.87
CA LEU A 247 -7.51 14.20 16.35
C LEU A 247 -7.57 14.40 17.86
N ASN A 248 -8.68 14.94 18.36
CA ASN A 248 -9.02 14.94 19.77
C ASN A 248 -10.36 14.20 19.92
N SER A 249 -10.35 13.02 20.55
CA SER A 249 -11.55 12.21 20.77
C SER A 249 -11.45 11.49 22.11
N ASP A 250 -12.48 11.58 22.94
CA ASP A 250 -12.62 10.80 24.18
C ASP A 250 -11.39 10.87 25.12
N GLY A 251 -10.82 12.07 25.28
CA GLY A 251 -9.64 12.30 26.12
C GLY A 251 -8.32 11.79 25.52
N LYS A 252 -8.34 11.33 24.27
CA LYS A 252 -7.16 10.90 23.51
C LYS A 252 -6.81 11.90 22.42
N GLU A 253 -5.52 12.12 22.25
CA GLU A 253 -4.97 12.98 21.21
C GLU A 253 -4.11 12.16 20.23
N VAL A 254 -4.36 12.28 18.94
CA VAL A 254 -3.46 11.74 17.91
C VAL A 254 -2.95 12.89 17.06
N GLN A 255 -1.65 13.13 17.12
CA GLN A 255 -0.98 14.14 16.29
C GLN A 255 -0.40 13.47 15.04
N PHE A 256 -0.93 13.85 13.88
CA PHE A 256 -0.37 13.56 12.58
C PHE A 256 0.54 14.72 12.17
N ASN A 257 1.85 14.52 12.32
CA ASN A 257 2.83 15.54 12.01
C ASN A 257 2.89 15.81 10.49
N ASN A 258 3.23 17.05 10.11
CA ASN A 258 3.33 17.49 8.73
C ASN A 258 4.31 16.66 7.90
N GLN A 259 5.37 16.16 8.53
CA GLN A 259 6.32 15.25 7.90
C GLN A 259 5.67 13.94 7.47
N SER A 260 4.59 13.49 8.14
CA SER A 260 3.80 12.32 7.71
C SER A 260 3.33 12.36 6.27
N THR A 261 3.40 13.54 5.67
CA THR A 261 2.90 13.86 4.33
C THR A 261 3.97 14.54 3.45
N THR A 262 5.21 14.69 3.95
CA THR A 262 6.36 15.25 3.22
C THR A 262 6.78 14.33 2.06
N GLY A 263 6.92 14.91 0.86
CA GLY A 263 7.13 14.19 -0.41
C GLY A 263 5.83 14.00 -1.21
N GLY A 264 4.69 13.96 -0.53
CA GLY A 264 3.35 14.00 -1.09
C GLY A 264 2.90 15.40 -1.48
N ARG A 265 3.00 16.35 -0.54
CA ARG A 265 2.48 17.74 -0.63
C ARG A 265 2.84 18.55 -1.88
N GLY A 266 3.83 18.16 -2.67
CA GLY A 266 4.16 18.87 -3.91
C GLY A 266 3.21 18.57 -5.08
N ARG A 267 2.35 17.55 -4.95
CA ARG A 267 1.62 16.90 -6.05
C ARG A 267 0.13 17.10 -5.91
N LEU A 268 -0.54 17.29 -7.03
CA LEU A 268 -1.86 17.90 -7.12
C LEU A 268 -2.90 17.09 -6.31
N SER A 269 -3.71 17.79 -5.51
CA SER A 269 -4.94 17.25 -4.93
C SER A 269 -5.92 16.86 -6.05
N PHE A 270 -7.00 16.17 -5.68
CA PHE A 270 -8.10 15.95 -6.62
C PHE A 270 -8.58 17.31 -7.15
N ARG A 271 -8.33 17.58 -8.43
CA ARG A 271 -8.69 18.81 -9.16
C ARG A 271 -10.14 19.33 -8.97
N GLN A 272 -11.03 18.53 -8.38
CA GLN A 272 -12.44 18.90 -8.12
C GLN A 272 -12.66 19.58 -6.78
N ASP A 273 -11.73 19.49 -5.81
CA ASP A 273 -11.84 20.18 -4.52
C ASP A 273 -10.78 21.28 -4.38
N ASN A 274 -11.09 22.42 -5.00
CA ASN A 274 -10.40 23.73 -4.97
C ASN A 274 -9.35 23.92 -6.06
N GLY A 275 -9.73 24.63 -7.13
CA GLY A 275 -8.83 25.23 -8.13
C GLY A 275 -7.86 26.30 -7.55
N GLN A 276 -7.21 25.98 -6.43
CA GLN A 276 -6.23 26.78 -5.71
C GLN A 276 -4.87 26.05 -5.84
N PRO A 277 -3.90 26.62 -6.56
CA PRO A 277 -2.56 26.03 -6.78
C PRO A 277 -1.78 25.70 -5.50
N ASP A 278 -2.18 26.29 -4.37
CA ASP A 278 -1.48 26.24 -3.08
C ASP A 278 -2.01 25.16 -2.12
N ASN A 279 -3.09 24.45 -2.48
CA ASN A 279 -3.67 23.34 -1.68
C ASN A 279 -3.40 21.96 -2.32
N ARG A 280 -2.12 21.69 -2.60
CA ARG A 280 -1.65 20.39 -3.09
C ARG A 280 -1.60 19.39 -1.93
N MET A 281 -2.51 18.41 -1.94
CA MET A 281 -2.76 17.39 -0.90
C MET A 281 -2.60 17.87 0.54
N THR A 282 -3.74 18.11 1.22
CA THR A 282 -3.73 18.35 2.66
C THR A 282 -3.20 17.10 3.40
N ALA A 283 -2.77 17.31 4.64
CA ALA A 283 -2.46 16.18 5.49
C ALA A 283 -3.66 15.24 5.65
N ASP A 284 -4.88 15.78 5.58
CA ASP A 284 -6.14 15.05 5.67
C ASP A 284 -6.34 14.11 4.47
N GLU A 285 -6.15 14.60 3.24
CA GLU A 285 -6.21 13.81 2.01
C GLU A 285 -5.22 12.63 2.03
N THR A 286 -4.07 12.86 2.64
CA THR A 286 -3.03 11.84 2.80
C THR A 286 -3.45 10.76 3.80
N LEU A 287 -4.02 11.15 4.95
CA LEU A 287 -4.55 10.24 5.96
C LEU A 287 -5.75 9.46 5.45
N ARG A 288 -6.58 10.09 4.60
CA ARG A 288 -7.69 9.44 3.90
C ARG A 288 -7.23 8.31 2.99
N ARG A 289 -5.95 8.25 2.61
CA ARG A 289 -5.39 7.14 1.82
C ARG A 289 -4.83 6.03 2.68
N THR A 290 -4.71 6.25 3.99
CA THR A 290 -4.40 5.15 4.91
C THR A 290 -5.65 4.29 5.10
N HIS A 291 -5.54 2.97 5.00
CA HIS A 291 -6.62 2.01 5.15
C HIS A 291 -7.19 2.08 6.58
N PRO A 292 -8.52 2.15 6.75
CA PRO A 292 -9.13 2.36 8.06
C PRO A 292 -8.74 1.36 9.16
N ALA A 293 -8.43 0.12 8.79
CA ALA A 293 -7.98 -0.89 9.76
C ALA A 293 -6.67 -0.52 10.47
N THR A 294 -5.78 0.25 9.84
CA THR A 294 -4.53 0.70 10.47
C THR A 294 -4.80 1.76 11.53
N MET A 295 -5.69 2.71 11.23
CA MET A 295 -6.09 3.75 12.20
C MET A 295 -6.94 3.15 13.33
N GLU A 296 -7.82 2.19 13.01
CA GLU A 296 -8.57 1.44 14.01
C GLU A 296 -7.64 0.67 14.96
N PHE A 297 -6.60 0.00 14.44
CA PHE A 297 -5.60 -0.67 15.27
C PHE A 297 -4.90 0.29 16.23
N LEU A 298 -4.51 1.49 15.76
CA LEU A 298 -3.93 2.52 16.62
C LEU A 298 -4.89 2.93 17.73
N LEU A 299 -6.15 3.22 17.39
CA LEU A 299 -7.17 3.66 18.35
C LEU A 299 -7.48 2.56 19.39
N GLN A 300 -7.56 1.29 18.96
CA GLN A 300 -7.73 0.15 19.85
C GLN A 300 -6.54 0.00 20.79
N MET A 301 -5.31 0.03 20.27
CA MET A 301 -4.10 -0.02 21.11
C MET A 301 -4.07 1.12 22.13
N MET A 302 -4.49 2.32 21.72
CA MET A 302 -4.57 3.46 22.63
C MET A 302 -5.63 3.28 23.72
N ASP A 303 -6.72 2.58 23.43
CA ASP A 303 -7.72 2.18 24.43
C ASP A 303 -7.19 1.13 25.39
N ASP A 304 -6.71 0.01 24.86
CA ASP A 304 -6.30 -1.15 25.64
C ASP A 304 -5.08 -0.87 26.54
N LEU A 305 -4.28 0.13 26.20
CA LEU A 305 -3.06 0.50 26.93
C LEU A 305 -3.16 1.85 27.66
N ASP A 306 -4.35 2.45 27.73
CA ASP A 306 -4.59 3.75 28.37
C ASP A 306 -3.67 4.86 27.83
N ILE A 307 -3.44 4.88 26.52
CA ILE A 307 -2.60 5.87 25.85
C ILE A 307 -3.43 7.13 25.61
N THR A 308 -3.00 8.23 26.20
CA THR A 308 -3.66 9.54 26.09
C THR A 308 -3.14 10.35 24.91
N TYR A 309 -1.96 10.03 24.39
CA TYR A 309 -1.43 10.68 23.20
C TYR A 309 -0.55 9.77 22.34
N ALA A 310 -0.68 9.89 21.02
CA ALA A 310 0.22 9.28 20.04
C ALA A 310 0.62 10.28 18.96
N ARG A 311 1.87 10.21 18.51
CA ARG A 311 2.37 10.99 17.35
C ARG A 311 2.74 10.09 16.20
N SER A 312 2.06 10.29 15.07
CA SER A 312 2.39 9.68 13.78
C SER A 312 3.22 10.65 12.93
N THR A 313 4.29 10.14 12.32
CA THR A 313 5.20 10.89 11.41
C THR A 313 5.26 10.31 10.00
N GLY A 314 4.44 9.33 9.67
CA GLY A 314 4.45 8.64 8.37
C GLY A 314 3.23 7.74 8.26
N ALA A 315 2.18 8.20 7.58
CA ALA A 315 1.00 7.39 7.28
C ALA A 315 0.86 7.11 5.78
N TRP A 316 1.61 7.87 4.97
CA TRP A 316 1.66 7.75 3.52
C TRP A 316 2.91 8.49 3.05
N ARG A 317 3.99 7.75 2.89
CA ARG A 317 5.12 8.21 2.11
C ARG A 317 5.45 7.12 1.10
N PRO A 318 5.66 7.46 -0.17
CA PRO A 318 6.56 6.69 -1.00
C PRO A 318 7.95 6.79 -0.37
N HIS A 319 8.21 5.95 0.64
CA HIS A 319 9.42 5.99 1.44
C HIS A 319 10.61 5.60 0.60
N ILE A 320 11.30 6.60 0.08
CA ILE A 320 12.62 6.54 -0.52
C ILE A 320 13.50 5.49 0.20
N GLY A 321 13.78 4.35 -0.43
CA GLY A 321 14.63 3.27 0.11
C GLY A 321 13.94 1.97 0.55
N SER A 322 12.61 1.94 0.76
CA SER A 322 11.93 0.67 1.09
C SER A 322 10.48 0.64 0.63
N THR A 323 10.10 -0.38 -0.13
CA THR A 323 8.73 -0.67 -0.54
C THR A 323 7.85 -1.18 0.59
N ARG A 324 8.45 -1.66 1.69
CA ARG A 324 7.72 -2.15 2.88
C ARG A 324 6.91 -1.06 3.58
N HIS A 325 7.32 0.21 3.46
CA HIS A 325 6.68 1.34 4.12
C HIS A 325 5.57 1.99 3.28
N ARG A 326 5.42 1.55 2.02
CA ARG A 326 4.76 2.39 1.01
C ARG A 326 3.26 2.12 0.92
N TYR A 327 2.76 1.09 1.59
CA TYR A 327 1.33 0.78 1.60
C TYR A 327 0.53 1.88 2.26
N ALA A 328 -0.68 2.04 1.73
CA ALA A 328 -1.82 2.62 2.41
C ALA A 328 -2.08 2.03 3.80
N SER A 329 -1.34 1.05 4.33
CA SER A 329 -1.69 0.38 5.58
C SER A 329 -0.71 0.54 6.71
N ALA A 330 0.22 1.50 6.61
CA ALA A 330 1.23 1.67 7.62
C ALA A 330 1.19 3.01 8.36
N ILE A 331 1.60 2.96 9.63
CA ILE A 331 1.80 4.14 10.49
C ILE A 331 3.18 4.07 11.14
N ASP A 332 3.88 5.21 11.12
CA ASP A 332 5.15 5.42 11.80
C ASP A 332 4.91 6.19 13.09
N LEU A 333 5.06 5.51 14.22
CA LEU A 333 4.82 6.04 15.56
C LEU A 333 6.13 6.50 16.17
N THR A 334 6.19 7.76 16.60
CA THR A 334 7.41 8.34 17.18
C THR A 334 7.29 8.67 18.65
N HIS A 335 6.09 8.99 19.12
CA HIS A 335 5.85 9.37 20.50
C HIS A 335 4.55 8.77 20.99
N MET A 336 4.54 8.37 22.26
CA MET A 336 3.32 8.03 22.97
C MET A 336 3.37 8.55 24.39
N ARG A 337 2.20 8.79 24.96
CA ARG A 337 2.06 9.23 26.35
C ARG A 337 0.85 8.54 26.98
N THR A 338 1.00 8.17 28.24
CA THR A 338 -0.04 7.60 29.11
C THR A 338 -0.02 8.30 30.47
N THR A 339 -1.04 8.06 31.28
CA THR A 339 -1.11 8.50 32.67
C THR A 339 -1.18 7.25 33.55
N VAL A 340 -0.27 7.14 34.51
CA VAL A 340 -0.24 6.03 35.49
C VAL A 340 -0.42 6.55 36.90
N ASN A 341 -1.10 5.78 37.74
CA ASN A 341 -1.20 6.09 39.17
C ASN A 341 0.08 5.65 39.88
N GLY A 342 0.67 6.56 40.64
CA GLY A 342 1.82 6.31 41.51
C GLY A 342 1.39 5.83 42.90
N ALA A 343 2.37 5.75 43.81
CA ALA A 343 2.07 5.57 45.22
C ALA A 343 1.15 6.71 45.69
N ASN A 344 0.13 6.40 46.49
CA ASN A 344 -0.87 7.33 47.02
C ASN A 344 -1.83 7.94 45.97
N ASN A 345 -2.11 7.24 44.86
CA ASN A 345 -3.02 7.69 43.80
C ASN A 345 -2.63 9.00 43.09
N GLN A 346 -1.37 9.44 43.20
CA GLN A 346 -0.88 10.57 42.43
C GLN A 346 -0.77 10.19 40.95
N GLN A 347 -1.38 10.97 40.05
CA GLN A 347 -1.23 10.74 38.61
C GLN A 347 0.15 11.20 38.12
N HIS A 348 0.82 10.32 37.37
CA HIS A 348 2.07 10.59 36.69
C HIS A 348 1.89 10.46 35.18
N THR A 349 2.32 11.47 34.45
CA THR A 349 2.41 11.41 32.99
C THR A 349 3.69 10.69 32.60
N VAL A 350 3.58 9.68 31.75
CA VAL A 350 4.72 8.93 31.21
C VAL A 350 4.74 9.11 29.70
N THR A 351 5.84 9.63 29.18
CA THR A 351 6.05 9.84 27.74
C THR A 351 7.21 8.97 27.26
N ILE A 352 7.01 8.27 26.14
CA ILE A 352 8.04 7.50 25.45
C ILE A 352 8.30 8.10 24.06
N HIS A 353 9.56 8.03 23.65
CA HIS A 353 10.01 8.47 22.34
C HIS A 353 10.68 7.29 21.64
N PHE A 354 10.19 6.89 20.47
CA PHE A 354 10.66 5.73 19.71
C PHE A 354 11.87 6.06 18.83
N HIS A 355 12.80 6.87 19.34
CA HIS A 355 14.01 7.27 18.63
C HIS A 355 15.23 6.72 19.35
N ARG A 356 15.87 5.69 18.80
CA ARG A 356 16.97 4.95 19.44
C ARG A 356 18.06 5.88 19.95
N VAL A 357 18.47 6.85 19.14
CA VAL A 357 19.60 7.76 19.44
C VAL A 357 19.22 8.84 20.45
N SER A 358 17.97 9.28 20.45
CA SER A 358 17.52 10.44 21.25
C SER A 358 16.80 10.01 22.53
N SER A 359 16.40 8.75 22.63
CA SER A 359 15.68 8.19 23.76
C SER A 359 16.03 6.72 23.97
N THR A 360 17.32 6.47 24.24
CA THR A 360 17.81 5.13 24.62
C THR A 360 17.06 4.55 25.84
N ASN A 361 16.56 5.42 26.71
CA ASN A 361 15.77 5.07 27.89
C ASN A 361 14.40 4.46 27.56
N SER A 362 13.87 4.70 26.35
CA SER A 362 12.61 4.09 25.90
C SER A 362 12.80 2.65 25.42
N ASN A 363 14.00 2.07 25.46
CA ASN A 363 14.20 0.67 25.08
C ASN A 363 13.38 -0.25 26.01
N PRO A 364 12.51 -1.12 25.46
CA PRO A 364 11.57 -1.94 26.24
C PRO A 364 12.24 -3.09 27.04
N ILE A 365 13.54 -3.32 26.84
CA ILE A 365 14.31 -4.30 27.60
C ILE A 365 14.80 -3.64 28.89
N ALA A 366 14.49 -4.28 30.02
CA ALA A 366 14.97 -3.85 31.33
C ALA A 366 16.50 -3.92 31.37
N THR A 367 17.13 -2.90 31.96
CA THR A 367 18.55 -3.01 32.31
C THR A 367 18.64 -3.84 33.58
N GLY A 368 19.63 -4.72 33.70
CA GLY A 368 19.86 -5.51 34.92
C GLY A 368 20.34 -4.67 36.12
N GLN A 369 20.15 -3.35 36.08
CA GLN A 369 20.67 -2.38 37.03
C GLN A 369 19.51 -1.61 37.68
N PRO A 370 19.67 -1.10 38.91
CA PRO A 370 18.67 -0.23 39.53
C PRO A 370 18.45 1.05 38.70
N GLU A 371 17.19 1.36 38.38
CA GLU A 371 16.80 2.57 37.64
C GLU A 371 15.87 3.46 38.49
N ALA A 372 15.87 4.76 38.20
CA ALA A 372 14.89 5.68 38.80
C ALA A 372 13.46 5.26 38.44
N ALA A 373 12.50 5.51 39.34
CA ALA A 373 11.10 5.10 39.16
C ALA A 373 10.47 5.61 37.86
N GLU A 374 10.82 6.84 37.43
CA GLU A 374 10.37 7.41 36.15
C GLU A 374 10.87 6.61 34.95
N ARG A 375 12.15 6.20 34.95
CA ARG A 375 12.73 5.39 33.87
C ARG A 375 12.11 3.99 33.82
N THR A 376 11.87 3.40 35.00
CA THR A 376 11.19 2.12 35.11
C THR A 376 9.80 2.18 34.47
N ARG A 377 9.01 3.23 34.78
CA ARG A 377 7.68 3.44 34.17
C ARG A 377 7.75 3.66 32.66
N MET A 378 8.75 4.41 32.18
CA MET A 378 8.98 4.66 30.75
C MET A 378 9.27 3.36 29.99
N ARG A 379 10.16 2.51 30.52
CA ARG A 379 10.46 1.20 29.94
C ARG A 379 9.27 0.26 29.98
N GLU A 380 8.55 0.22 31.11
CA GLU A 380 7.37 -0.62 31.25
C GLU A 380 6.28 -0.21 30.25
N PHE A 381 6.03 1.09 30.09
CA PHE A 381 5.10 1.58 29.08
C PHE A 381 5.56 1.24 27.66
N SER A 382 6.84 1.46 27.35
CA SER A 382 7.41 1.05 26.06
C SER A 382 7.26 -0.46 25.83
N ARG A 383 7.53 -1.29 26.83
CA ARG A 383 7.39 -2.75 26.76
C ARG A 383 5.94 -3.15 26.50
N ARG A 384 4.97 -2.58 27.20
CA ARG A 384 3.53 -2.83 26.95
C ARG A 384 3.15 -2.54 25.50
N VAL A 385 3.60 -1.41 24.94
CA VAL A 385 3.36 -1.07 23.53
C VAL A 385 3.98 -2.09 22.58
N HIS A 386 5.27 -2.42 22.75
CA HIS A 386 5.93 -3.38 21.87
C HIS A 386 5.33 -4.79 21.97
N VAL A 387 4.97 -5.23 23.18
CA VAL A 387 4.31 -6.53 23.42
C VAL A 387 2.94 -6.57 22.73
N TYR A 388 2.15 -5.50 22.84
CA TYR A 388 0.84 -5.42 22.18
C TYR A 388 0.96 -5.59 20.66
N ILE A 389 1.87 -4.84 20.05
CA ILE A 389 2.11 -4.88 18.60
C ILE A 389 2.69 -6.25 18.18
N ALA A 390 3.65 -6.80 18.93
CA ALA A 390 4.23 -8.11 18.64
C ALA A 390 3.19 -9.24 18.71
N ASN A 391 2.30 -9.22 19.70
CA ASN A 391 1.20 -10.18 19.79
C ASN A 391 0.22 -10.07 18.61
N ALA A 392 -0.06 -8.86 18.13
CA ALA A 392 -0.89 -8.66 16.95
C ALA A 392 -0.22 -9.21 15.66
N ARG A 393 1.12 -9.17 15.57
CA ARG A 393 1.87 -9.86 14.50
C ARG A 393 1.78 -11.39 14.63
N LEU A 394 1.93 -11.96 15.83
CA LEU A 394 1.78 -13.40 16.04
C LEU A 394 0.40 -13.93 15.64
N ARG A 395 -0.63 -13.11 15.87
CA ARG A 395 -2.02 -13.38 15.44
C ARG A 395 -2.28 -13.06 13.97
N GLU A 396 -1.24 -12.81 13.18
CA GLU A 396 -1.32 -12.57 11.74
C GLU A 396 -2.23 -11.39 11.35
N THR A 397 -2.45 -10.46 12.29
CA THR A 397 -3.19 -9.22 12.04
C THR A 397 -2.28 -8.18 11.39
N LEU A 398 -1.03 -8.13 11.85
CA LEU A 398 0.02 -7.25 11.33
C LEU A 398 0.97 -8.01 10.42
N GLY A 399 1.54 -7.28 9.46
CA GLY A 399 2.58 -7.78 8.57
C GLY A 399 3.97 -7.60 9.16
N TRP A 400 4.85 -6.99 8.37
CA TRP A 400 6.19 -6.65 8.79
C TRP A 400 6.18 -5.51 9.83
N LEU A 401 7.07 -5.63 10.82
CA LEU A 401 7.28 -4.64 11.88
C LEU A 401 8.70 -4.12 11.87
N GLY A 402 8.82 -2.79 11.80
CA GLY A 402 10.07 -2.07 11.99
C GLY A 402 10.06 -1.35 13.32
N GLY A 403 11.21 -1.21 13.95
CA GLY A 403 11.32 -0.48 15.21
C GLY A 403 12.71 0.04 15.47
N PRO A 404 12.85 0.93 16.47
CA PRO A 404 14.14 1.53 16.81
C PRO A 404 15.09 0.57 17.54
N TRP A 405 14.58 -0.58 17.98
CA TRP A 405 15.35 -1.66 18.59
C TRP A 405 15.06 -2.96 17.84
N ASN A 406 16.10 -3.77 17.65
CA ASN A 406 15.93 -5.15 17.21
C ASN A 406 15.47 -5.97 18.42
N LEU A 407 14.28 -6.58 18.32
CA LEU A 407 13.60 -7.25 19.44
C LEU A 407 13.07 -8.62 18.99
N THR A 408 13.37 -9.66 19.75
CA THR A 408 12.74 -10.99 19.61
C THR A 408 11.51 -11.14 20.51
N TYR A 409 10.66 -12.12 20.21
CA TYR A 409 9.51 -12.44 21.07
C TYR A 409 9.94 -12.77 22.52
N ASN A 410 11.03 -13.53 22.68
CA ASN A 410 11.60 -13.86 23.99
C ASN A 410 12.06 -12.63 24.77
N GLN A 411 12.70 -11.65 24.12
CA GLN A 411 13.12 -10.40 24.77
C GLN A 411 11.92 -9.57 25.28
N LEU A 412 10.79 -9.66 24.56
CA LEU A 412 9.52 -9.08 24.95
C LEU A 412 8.76 -9.93 26.00
N GLY A 413 9.29 -11.10 26.37
CA GLY A 413 8.66 -12.02 27.32
C GLY A 413 7.42 -12.73 26.75
N ILE A 414 7.30 -12.78 25.43
CA ILE A 414 6.24 -13.50 24.73
C ILE A 414 6.74 -14.93 24.54
N VAL A 415 6.13 -15.87 25.28
CA VAL A 415 6.48 -17.28 25.24
C VAL A 415 5.73 -17.93 24.08
N ASP A 416 6.44 -18.13 22.98
CA ASP A 416 6.00 -18.94 21.84
C ASP A 416 7.06 -20.03 21.63
N GLN A 417 6.66 -21.30 21.77
CA GLN A 417 7.58 -22.44 21.74
C GLN A 417 8.28 -22.60 20.39
N GLU A 418 7.69 -22.11 19.30
CA GLU A 418 8.23 -22.23 17.95
C GLU A 418 8.94 -20.96 17.48
N ARG A 419 8.48 -19.79 17.95
CA ARG A 419 8.90 -18.46 17.46
C ARG A 419 9.63 -17.61 18.49
N GLY A 420 9.92 -18.11 19.68
CA GLY A 420 10.52 -17.30 20.76
C GLY A 420 11.79 -16.54 20.35
N ASN A 421 12.67 -17.16 19.56
CA ASN A 421 13.89 -16.52 19.06
C ASN A 421 13.72 -15.79 17.72
N THR A 422 12.52 -15.81 17.15
CA THR A 422 12.19 -15.08 15.92
C THR A 422 12.10 -13.57 16.22
N GLU A 423 12.57 -12.78 15.27
CA GLU A 423 12.53 -11.32 15.34
C GLU A 423 11.09 -10.80 15.28
N ALA A 424 10.66 -10.11 16.33
CA ALA A 424 9.39 -9.41 16.41
C ALA A 424 9.48 -8.02 15.76
N PHE A 425 10.61 -7.30 15.96
CA PHE A 425 10.88 -5.99 15.35
C PHE A 425 12.26 -5.97 14.70
N ALA A 426 12.29 -5.63 13.42
CA ALA A 426 13.52 -5.37 12.69
C ALA A 426 13.99 -3.93 12.91
N THR A 427 15.31 -3.70 12.95
CA THR A 427 15.88 -2.35 12.97
C THR A 427 16.84 -2.13 11.80
N ASP A 428 16.71 -0.99 11.13
CA ASP A 428 17.62 -0.53 10.08
C ASP A 428 17.78 1.00 10.18
N ASN A 429 18.60 1.59 9.31
CA ASN A 429 18.86 3.05 9.30
C ASN A 429 17.61 3.92 9.12
N THR A 430 16.51 3.34 8.64
CA THR A 430 15.23 4.04 8.51
C THR A 430 14.43 3.96 9.81
N HIS A 431 14.40 2.78 10.43
CA HIS A 431 13.53 2.49 11.59
C HIS A 431 14.16 2.80 12.94
N ILE A 432 15.43 3.21 12.99
CA ILE A 432 16.05 3.67 14.24
C ILE A 432 15.32 4.87 14.91
N HIS A 433 14.35 5.48 14.21
CA HIS A 433 13.67 6.71 14.62
C HIS A 433 12.18 6.56 14.97
N HIS A 434 11.55 5.41 14.71
CA HIS A 434 10.11 5.18 14.91
C HIS A 434 9.75 3.69 14.95
N ILE A 435 8.56 3.37 15.45
CA ILE A 435 7.92 2.05 15.23
C ILE A 435 7.10 2.13 13.95
N HIS A 436 7.34 1.19 13.04
CA HIS A 436 6.57 1.00 11.82
C HIS A 436 5.58 -0.17 12.00
N ILE A 437 4.30 0.11 11.78
CA ILE A 437 3.22 -0.88 11.86
C ILE A 437 2.57 -0.99 10.49
N SER A 438 2.44 -2.20 9.94
CA SER A 438 1.72 -2.46 8.68
C SER A 438 0.61 -3.50 8.87
N MET A 439 -0.55 -3.31 8.24
CA MET A 439 -1.65 -4.29 8.29
C MET A 439 -1.52 -5.37 7.21
N GLY A 440 -1.87 -6.60 7.59
CA GLY A 440 -1.93 -7.76 6.69
C GLY A 440 -0.60 -8.50 6.52
N THR A 441 -0.66 -9.83 6.44
CA THR A 441 0.52 -10.72 6.31
C THR A 441 1.18 -10.70 4.93
N ASP A 442 0.64 -9.88 4.02
CA ASP A 442 1.18 -9.71 2.69
C ASP A 442 2.51 -8.90 2.65
N GLN A 443 3.06 -8.57 3.82
CA GLN A 443 4.35 -7.88 3.98
C GLN A 443 5.34 -8.77 4.75
N PRO A 444 6.50 -9.13 4.15
CA PRO A 444 7.48 -10.02 4.77
C PRO A 444 8.43 -9.27 5.71
#